data_AF-A0A7E4VQI8-F1
#
_entry.id   AF-A0A7E4VQI8-F1
#
_cell.length_a   1.000
_cell.length_b   1.000
_cell.length_c   1.000
_cell.angle_alpha   90.00
_cell.angle_beta   90.00
_cell.angle_gamma   90.00
#
_symmetry.space_group_name_H-M   'P 1'
#
loop_
_entity.id
_entity.type
_entity.pdbx_description
1 polymer ?
#
loop_
_entity_poly.entity_id
_entity_poly.type
_entity_poly.pdbx_seq_one_letter_code
_entity_poly.pdbx_strand_id
1 'polypeptide(L)'
;MATTHKPRPSITISAGTNDSLSDLYTFDANARERRYSSRAPSIPTILEVIPIPKETNCYCRFLWNNELHGLTAYLKSPTWPIKIFWGLVILTCIAIASWMTYDVIQGYFEHTTATRITIKREKSLMYPTVVMCPKNADALNMTAVRADIALKLPPLHNHTITRLIGFAVAGAGFGNFDDFIANLTESEQQRLGIYFERWKGHLSLADFYVKLFEQFGYNCNDVCLKS
;
A
#
# COMPACT_ATOMS: atom_id res chain seq x y z
N MET A 1 38.78 -7.03 -8.04
CA MET A 1 37.43 -7.36 -8.53
C MET A 1 36.50 -6.30 -7.96
N ALA A 2 36.14 -5.29 -8.75
CA ALA A 2 35.44 -4.10 -8.28
C ALA A 2 33.92 -4.36 -8.24
N THR A 3 33.32 -4.26 -7.06
CA THR A 3 31.88 -4.41 -6.85
C THR A 3 31.21 -3.04 -7.02
N THR A 4 30.33 -2.94 -8.00
CA THR A 4 29.52 -1.75 -8.26
C THR A 4 28.35 -1.71 -7.28
N HIS A 5 28.37 -0.72 -6.40
CA HIS A 5 27.32 -0.49 -5.40
C HIS A 5 26.10 0.14 -6.08
N LYS A 6 25.01 -0.62 -6.21
CA LYS A 6 23.73 -0.12 -6.74
C LYS A 6 23.04 0.70 -5.62
N PRO A 7 22.67 1.98 -5.84
CA PRO A 7 21.98 2.75 -4.81
C PRO A 7 20.52 2.28 -4.66
N ARG A 8 20.08 2.23 -3.40
CA ARG A 8 18.73 1.86 -2.96
C ARG A 8 17.77 3.06 -3.21
N PRO A 9 16.56 2.86 -3.75
CA PRO A 9 15.61 3.95 -3.93
C PRO A 9 15.16 4.48 -2.57
N SER A 10 15.30 5.79 -2.39
CA SER A 10 14.77 6.56 -1.27
C SER A 10 13.27 6.74 -1.45
N ILE A 11 12.48 6.12 -0.57
CA ILE A 11 11.05 6.39 -0.43
C ILE A 11 10.91 7.59 0.49
N THR A 12 10.63 8.76 -0.09
CA THR A 12 10.28 9.97 0.65
C THR A 12 8.79 9.92 0.97
N ILE A 13 8.44 9.62 2.21
CA ILE A 13 7.07 9.83 2.72
C ILE A 13 7.00 11.30 3.16
N SER A 14 6.35 12.13 2.35
CA SER A 14 6.02 13.49 2.78
C SER A 14 4.76 13.42 3.64
N ALA A 15 4.90 13.69 4.94
CA ALA A 15 3.77 13.95 5.82
C ALA A 15 3.20 15.32 5.46
N GLY A 16 2.22 15.34 4.54
CA GLY A 16 1.40 16.52 4.29
C GLY A 16 0.64 16.86 5.56
N THR A 17 0.92 18.04 6.09
CA THR A 17 0.25 18.62 7.26
C THR A 17 -1.25 18.69 7.02
N ASN A 18 -2.00 18.19 8.00
CA ASN A 18 -3.43 18.38 8.14
C ASN A 18 -3.70 19.89 8.11
N ASP A 19 -4.30 20.40 7.04
CA ASP A 19 -5.12 21.62 7.00
C ASP A 19 -5.46 21.89 5.53
N SER A 20 -6.68 21.51 5.09
CA SER A 20 -7.38 21.95 3.84
C SER A 20 -8.16 20.84 3.10
N LEU A 21 -8.53 19.73 3.74
CA LEU A 21 -9.33 18.67 3.09
C LEU A 21 -10.66 18.34 3.80
N SER A 22 -11.19 19.27 4.59
CA SER A 22 -12.50 19.14 5.26
C SER A 22 -13.66 19.79 4.50
N ASP A 23 -13.40 20.60 3.46
CA ASP A 23 -14.44 21.48 2.89
C ASP A 23 -15.03 20.99 1.55
N LEU A 24 -14.53 19.90 0.97
CA LEU A 24 -14.96 19.49 -0.39
C LEU A 24 -15.93 18.31 -0.47
N TYR A 25 -16.25 17.65 0.65
CA TYR A 25 -17.21 16.53 0.66
C TYR A 25 -18.05 16.47 1.94
N THR A 26 -18.89 17.47 2.16
CA THR A 26 -20.09 17.30 3.00
C THR A 26 -21.20 16.73 2.11
N PHE A 27 -21.32 15.40 2.10
CA PHE A 27 -22.49 14.72 1.57
C PHE A 27 -23.63 14.93 2.58
N ASP A 28 -24.47 15.93 2.33
CA ASP A 28 -25.61 16.27 3.17
C ASP A 28 -26.65 15.14 3.12
N ALA A 29 -26.60 14.26 4.12
CA ALA A 29 -27.51 13.12 4.28
C ALA A 29 -28.91 13.54 4.78
N ASN A 30 -29.20 14.85 4.90
CA ASN A 30 -30.48 15.40 5.35
C ASN A 30 -31.31 16.07 4.24
N ALA A 31 -31.07 15.77 2.97
CA ALA A 31 -31.94 16.20 1.86
C ALA A 31 -33.23 15.36 1.75
N ARG A 32 -33.98 15.22 2.85
CA ARG A 32 -35.35 14.68 2.85
C ARG A 32 -36.32 15.86 3.00
N GLU A 33 -37.18 16.03 1.99
CA GLU A 33 -38.31 16.96 1.93
C GLU A 33 -38.00 18.47 1.95
N ARG A 34 -37.57 19.01 0.81
CA ARG A 34 -38.00 20.35 0.39
C ARG A 34 -39.00 20.23 -0.75
N ARG A 35 -40.26 19.93 -0.40
CA ARG A 35 -41.41 20.21 -1.27
C ARG A 35 -41.48 21.72 -1.43
N TYR A 36 -41.08 22.22 -2.60
CA TYR A 36 -41.25 23.61 -2.98
C TYR A 36 -42.76 23.89 -3.05
N SER A 37 -43.31 24.54 -2.04
CA SER A 37 -44.67 25.08 -2.06
C SER A 37 -44.65 26.33 -2.94
N SER A 38 -44.74 26.14 -4.26
CA SER A 38 -44.99 27.21 -5.21
C SER A 38 -46.42 27.73 -5.01
N ARG A 39 -46.58 28.70 -4.11
CA ARG A 39 -47.77 29.56 -4.09
C ARG A 39 -47.70 30.41 -5.35
N ALA A 40 -48.47 30.06 -6.36
CA ALA A 40 -48.57 30.83 -7.59
C ALA A 40 -49.03 32.26 -7.26
N PRO A 41 -48.34 33.31 -7.74
CA PRO A 41 -48.90 34.65 -7.70
C PRO A 41 -50.14 34.70 -8.60
N SER A 42 -51.25 35.21 -8.09
CA SER A 42 -52.48 35.41 -8.84
C SER A 42 -52.23 36.42 -9.96
N ILE A 43 -52.17 35.94 -11.20
CA ILE A 43 -52.09 36.75 -12.41
C ILE A 43 -53.48 37.36 -12.66
N PRO A 44 -53.63 38.69 -12.81
CA PRO A 44 -54.90 39.29 -13.20
C PRO A 44 -55.26 38.85 -14.62
N THR A 45 -56.47 38.32 -14.77
CA THR A 45 -57.07 37.92 -16.04
C THR A 45 -57.31 39.15 -16.91
N ILE A 46 -56.39 39.43 -17.84
CA ILE A 46 -56.69 40.21 -19.05
C ILE A 46 -56.50 39.23 -20.20
N LEU A 47 -57.62 38.65 -20.62
CA LEU A 47 -57.70 37.78 -21.79
C LEU A 47 -57.79 38.67 -23.04
N GLU A 48 -56.67 39.23 -23.45
CA GLU A 48 -56.56 39.84 -24.77
C GLU A 48 -56.26 38.70 -25.75
N VAL A 49 -57.29 38.28 -26.50
CA VAL A 49 -57.16 37.26 -27.55
C VAL A 49 -56.39 37.88 -28.71
N ILE A 50 -55.06 37.81 -28.63
CA ILE A 50 -54.19 38.10 -29.77
C ILE A 50 -54.41 36.98 -30.81
N PRO A 51 -54.82 37.29 -32.05
CA PRO A 51 -55.01 36.27 -33.07
C PRO A 51 -53.66 35.60 -33.37
N ILE A 52 -53.60 34.30 -33.08
CA ILE A 52 -52.44 33.46 -33.39
C ILE A 52 -52.29 33.43 -34.92
N PRO A 53 -51.18 33.92 -35.50
CA PRO A 53 -50.98 33.86 -36.94
C PRO A 53 -50.96 32.39 -37.40
N LYS A 54 -51.74 32.11 -38.43
CA LYS A 54 -51.92 30.79 -39.04
C LYS A 54 -50.62 30.32 -39.71
N GLU A 55 -50.41 29.01 -39.55
CA GLU A 55 -49.48 28.12 -40.26
C GLU A 55 -47.98 28.43 -40.19
N THR A 56 -47.30 27.72 -39.30
CA THR A 56 -45.92 27.29 -39.55
C THR A 56 -45.92 25.77 -39.70
N ASN A 57 -45.36 25.28 -40.81
CA ASN A 57 -45.21 23.87 -41.13
C ASN A 57 -44.76 23.07 -39.89
N CYS A 58 -45.65 22.27 -39.31
CA CYS A 58 -45.24 21.36 -38.27
C CYS A 58 -44.34 20.29 -38.90
N TYR A 59 -43.05 20.30 -38.56
CA TYR A 59 -42.13 19.17 -38.78
C TYR A 59 -42.51 18.00 -37.84
N CYS A 60 -43.76 17.56 -37.94
CA CYS A 60 -44.39 16.51 -37.14
C CYS A 60 -43.95 15.09 -37.59
N ARG A 61 -43.04 14.97 -38.56
CA ARG A 61 -42.62 13.68 -39.13
C ARG A 61 -41.59 12.92 -38.27
N PHE A 62 -40.89 13.59 -37.36
CA PHE A 62 -39.85 12.96 -36.54
C PHE A 62 -40.09 13.24 -35.06
N LEU A 63 -40.51 12.20 -34.33
CA LEU A 63 -40.80 12.25 -32.90
C LEU A 63 -39.58 12.70 -32.07
N TRP A 64 -38.37 12.47 -32.58
CA TRP A 64 -37.11 12.65 -31.85
C TRP A 64 -36.61 14.10 -31.87
N ASN A 65 -37.29 14.97 -32.62
CA ASN A 65 -36.92 16.38 -32.75
C ASN A 65 -36.99 17.16 -31.43
N ASN A 66 -37.71 16.62 -30.43
CA ASN A 66 -37.81 17.22 -29.10
C ASN A 66 -36.86 16.58 -28.08
N GLU A 67 -36.31 15.41 -28.38
CA GLU A 67 -35.37 14.70 -27.50
C GLU A 67 -33.94 15.22 -27.67
N LEU A 68 -33.58 15.66 -28.88
CA LEU A 68 -32.25 16.22 -29.15
C LEU A 68 -32.25 17.72 -28.84
N HIS A 69 -31.76 18.06 -27.65
CA HIS A 69 -31.59 19.45 -27.23
C HIS A 69 -30.76 20.24 -28.27
N GLY A 70 -31.34 21.30 -28.82
CA GLY A 70 -30.73 22.14 -29.85
C GLY A 70 -31.15 21.84 -31.30
N LEU A 71 -31.56 20.61 -31.61
CA LEU A 71 -32.03 20.25 -32.96
C LEU A 71 -33.33 20.98 -33.31
N THR A 72 -34.23 21.14 -32.33
CA THR A 72 -35.45 21.94 -32.51
C THR A 72 -35.12 23.40 -32.86
N ALA A 73 -34.09 23.98 -32.25
CA ALA A 73 -33.66 25.36 -32.50
C ALA A 73 -33.06 25.51 -33.91
N TYR A 74 -32.26 24.52 -34.35
CA TYR A 74 -31.75 24.45 -35.72
C TYR A 74 -32.89 24.36 -36.74
N LEU A 75 -33.84 23.44 -36.55
CA LEU A 75 -34.95 23.19 -37.47
C LEU A 75 -35.95 24.36 -37.55
N LYS A 76 -36.24 25.03 -36.43
CA LYS A 76 -37.16 26.17 -36.38
C LYS A 76 -36.54 27.50 -36.84
N SER A 77 -35.24 27.52 -37.11
CA SER A 77 -34.56 28.76 -37.43
C SER A 77 -34.88 29.23 -38.87
N PRO A 78 -35.29 30.50 -39.08
CA PRO A 78 -35.89 30.94 -40.34
C PRO A 78 -34.85 31.30 -41.42
N THR A 79 -33.69 31.81 -41.03
CA THR A 79 -32.66 32.30 -41.96
C THR A 79 -31.47 31.35 -42.05
N TRP A 80 -30.79 31.35 -43.20
CA TRP A 80 -29.62 30.48 -43.42
C TRP A 80 -28.45 30.73 -42.46
N PRO A 81 -28.09 31.98 -42.09
CA PRO A 81 -27.00 32.24 -41.16
C PRO A 81 -27.22 31.66 -39.76
N ILE A 82 -28.46 31.72 -39.24
CA ILE A 82 -28.78 31.17 -37.93
C ILE A 82 -28.80 29.64 -37.94
N LYS A 83 -29.15 29.00 -39.06
CA LYS A 83 -29.00 27.55 -39.24
C LYS A 83 -27.54 27.16 -39.12
N ILE A 84 -26.63 27.86 -39.80
CA ILE A 84 -25.20 27.59 -39.72
C ILE A 84 -24.71 27.73 -38.28
N PHE A 85 -25.10 28.80 -37.59
CA PHE A 85 -24.75 29.01 -36.18
C PHE A 85 -25.17 27.82 -35.30
N TRP A 86 -26.45 27.42 -35.32
CA TRP A 86 -26.94 26.30 -34.54
C TRP A 86 -26.30 24.96 -34.94
N GLY A 87 -26.01 24.78 -36.23
CA GLY A 87 -25.31 23.60 -36.73
C GLY A 87 -23.90 23.48 -36.16
N LEU A 88 -23.15 24.59 -36.11
CA LEU A 88 -21.82 24.63 -35.51
C LEU A 88 -21.88 24.33 -34.00
N VAL A 89 -22.82 24.93 -33.28
CA VAL A 89 -22.99 24.67 -31.84
C VAL A 89 -23.26 23.19 -31.57
N ILE A 90 -24.18 22.57 -32.32
CA ILE A 90 -24.49 21.14 -32.18
C ILE A 90 -23.27 20.28 -32.50
N LEU A 91 -22.55 20.59 -33.59
CA LEU A 91 -21.35 19.86 -33.99
C LEU A 91 -20.26 19.94 -32.90
N THR A 92 -20.04 21.12 -32.33
CA THR A 92 -19.09 21.32 -31.23
C THR A 92 -19.50 20.53 -29.99
N CYS A 93 -20.77 20.54 -29.61
CA CYS A 93 -21.26 19.74 -28.48
C CYS A 93 -21.05 18.23 -28.71
N ILE A 94 -21.32 17.72 -29.91
CA ILE A 94 -21.09 16.31 -30.25
C ILE A 94 -19.60 15.96 -30.18
N ALA A 95 -18.72 16.82 -30.69
CA ALA A 95 -17.28 16.60 -30.64
C ALA A 95 -16.76 16.54 -29.19
N ILE A 96 -17.18 17.50 -28.35
CA ILE A 96 -16.79 17.53 -26.92
C ILE A 96 -17.34 16.32 -26.17
N ALA A 97 -18.61 15.97 -26.38
CA ALA A 97 -19.22 14.80 -25.75
C ALA A 97 -18.51 13.50 -26.16
N SER A 98 -18.14 13.37 -27.43
CA SER A 98 -17.39 12.21 -27.93
C SER A 98 -16.00 12.14 -27.31
N TRP A 99 -15.29 13.26 -27.21
CA TRP A 99 -13.98 13.35 -26.57
C TRP A 99 -14.03 12.92 -25.10
N MET A 100 -14.94 13.49 -24.32
CA MET A 100 -15.11 13.14 -22.91
C MET A 100 -15.48 11.67 -22.71
N THR A 101 -16.33 11.13 -23.58
CA THR A 101 -16.70 9.71 -23.56
C THR A 101 -15.48 8.82 -23.85
N TYR A 102 -14.64 9.20 -24.82
CA TYR A 102 -13.41 8.50 -25.11
C TYR A 102 -12.47 8.46 -23.89
N ASP A 103 -12.24 9.61 -23.23
CA ASP A 103 -11.38 9.70 -22.05
C ASP A 103 -11.88 8.82 -20.89
N VAL A 104 -13.19 8.82 -20.61
CA VAL A 104 -13.79 7.96 -19.57
C VAL A 104 -13.62 6.48 -19.91
N ILE A 105 -13.84 6.10 -21.17
CA ILE A 105 -13.68 4.71 -21.62
C ILE A 105 -12.21 4.27 -21.52
N GLN A 106 -11.25 5.12 -21.89
CA GLN A 106 -9.83 4.83 -21.71
C GLN A 106 -9.49 4.64 -20.23
N GLY A 107 -9.92 5.55 -19.36
CA GLY A 107 -9.71 5.42 -17.91
C GLY A 107 -10.32 4.15 -17.30
N TYR A 108 -11.41 3.64 -17.88
CA TYR A 108 -11.99 2.34 -17.51
C TYR A 108 -11.10 1.16 -17.93
N PHE A 109 -10.55 1.18 -19.16
CA PHE A 109 -9.64 0.15 -19.65
C PHE A 109 -8.26 0.17 -18.99
N GLU A 110 -7.84 1.31 -18.44
CA GLU A 110 -6.59 1.45 -17.69
C GLU A 110 -6.63 0.76 -16.32
N HIS A 111 -7.75 0.12 -15.94
CA HIS A 111 -7.92 -0.64 -14.70
C HIS A 111 -7.47 0.14 -13.45
N THR A 112 -7.72 1.45 -13.43
CA THR A 112 -7.37 2.29 -12.29
C THR A 112 -8.19 1.83 -11.08
N THR A 113 -7.51 1.46 -10.00
CA THR A 113 -8.16 1.05 -8.75
C THR A 113 -7.99 2.13 -7.71
N ALA A 114 -9.12 2.61 -7.17
CA ALA A 114 -9.11 3.52 -6.02
C ALA A 114 -9.16 2.68 -4.73
N THR A 115 -8.15 2.82 -3.88
CA THR A 115 -8.15 2.17 -2.57
C THR A 115 -8.71 3.14 -1.52
N ARG A 116 -9.71 2.69 -0.77
CA ARG A 116 -10.26 3.46 0.36
C ARG A 116 -9.72 2.88 1.66
N ILE A 117 -8.81 3.62 2.30
CA ILE A 117 -8.31 3.26 3.64
C ILE A 117 -9.28 3.81 4.69
N THR A 118 -9.80 2.92 5.55
CA THR A 118 -10.63 3.33 6.70
C THR A 118 -10.08 2.72 7.99
N ILE A 119 -9.96 3.53 9.04
CA ILE A 119 -9.50 3.10 10.36
C ILE A 119 -10.74 2.82 11.21
N LYS A 120 -10.97 1.55 11.57
CA LYS A 120 -12.03 1.13 12.48
C LYS A 120 -11.43 0.75 13.84
N ARG A 121 -12.03 1.24 14.93
CA ARG A 121 -11.67 0.86 16.30
C ARG A 121 -12.58 -0.28 16.75
N GLU A 122 -11.97 -1.41 17.07
CA GLU A 122 -12.67 -2.60 17.58
C GLU A 122 -12.46 -2.75 19.09
N LYS A 123 -13.42 -3.37 19.79
CA LYS A 123 -13.35 -3.59 21.25
C LYS A 123 -12.29 -4.63 21.66
N SER A 124 -11.91 -5.51 20.74
CA SER A 124 -10.92 -6.54 20.95
C SER A 124 -10.20 -6.83 19.63
N LEU A 125 -8.88 -6.98 19.69
CA LEU A 125 -8.05 -7.41 18.57
C LEU A 125 -7.30 -8.68 18.97
N MET A 126 -7.05 -9.57 18.01
CA MET A 126 -6.15 -10.70 18.25
C MET A 126 -4.76 -10.13 18.55
N TYR A 127 -4.16 -10.59 19.66
CA TYR A 127 -2.80 -10.20 19.98
C TYR A 127 -1.87 -10.72 18.88
N PRO A 128 -1.01 -9.87 18.30
CA PRO A 128 -0.11 -10.30 17.24
C PRO A 128 0.92 -11.28 17.79
N THR A 129 1.35 -12.22 16.96
CA THR A 129 2.52 -13.03 17.29
C THR A 129 3.75 -12.13 17.37
N VAL A 130 4.30 -12.01 18.58
CA VAL A 130 5.56 -11.28 18.79
C VAL A 130 6.69 -12.29 18.65
N VAL A 131 7.49 -12.14 17.58
CA VAL A 131 8.72 -12.92 17.39
C VAL A 131 9.88 -12.07 17.89
N MET A 132 10.57 -12.55 18.93
CA MET A 132 11.77 -11.91 19.46
C MET A 132 13.00 -12.60 18.87
N CYS A 133 13.77 -11.87 18.06
CA CYS A 133 15.07 -12.33 17.61
C CYS A 133 16.15 -11.70 18.50
N PRO A 134 16.98 -12.49 19.19
CA PRO A 134 18.08 -11.92 19.96
C PRO A 134 19.07 -11.23 19.01
N LYS A 135 19.37 -9.95 19.29
CA LYS A 135 20.31 -9.16 18.50
C LYS A 135 21.75 -9.67 18.66
N ASN A 136 22.04 -10.20 19.84
CA ASN A 136 23.35 -10.73 20.19
C ASN A 136 23.25 -12.25 20.37
N ALA A 137 24.39 -12.91 20.27
CA ALA A 137 24.58 -14.33 20.61
C ALA A 137 24.41 -14.64 22.11
N ASP A 138 23.89 -13.70 22.90
CA ASP A 138 23.78 -13.84 24.35
C ASP A 138 22.72 -14.86 24.75
N ALA A 139 21.89 -15.32 23.81
CA ALA A 139 20.82 -16.28 24.02
C ALA A 139 21.24 -17.74 24.30
N LEU A 140 22.53 -18.00 24.58
CA LEU A 140 23.04 -19.35 24.87
C LEU A 140 23.40 -19.54 26.34
N ASN A 141 23.01 -20.68 26.91
CA ASN A 141 23.48 -21.15 28.20
C ASN A 141 24.96 -21.58 28.09
N MET A 142 25.85 -20.63 28.35
CA MET A 142 27.31 -20.84 28.22
C MET A 142 27.84 -21.98 29.08
N THR A 143 27.22 -22.28 30.22
CA THR A 143 27.61 -23.39 31.09
C THR A 143 27.33 -24.73 30.43
N ALA A 144 26.14 -24.90 29.85
CA ALA A 144 25.75 -26.12 29.14
C ALA A 144 26.56 -26.33 27.86
N VAL A 145 26.79 -25.25 27.09
CA VAL A 145 27.62 -25.30 25.87
C VAL A 145 29.06 -25.71 26.19
N ARG A 146 29.66 -25.12 27.23
CA ARG A 146 31.02 -25.49 27.68
C ARG A 146 31.11 -26.96 28.09
N ALA A 147 30.07 -27.49 28.73
CA ALA A 147 30.00 -28.92 29.08
C ALA A 147 29.93 -29.82 27.83
N ASP A 148 29.12 -29.49 26.81
CA ASP A 148 29.06 -30.27 25.56
C ASP A 148 30.40 -30.23 24.80
N ILE A 149 31.09 -29.07 24.80
CA ILE A 149 32.43 -28.95 24.22
C ILE A 149 33.44 -29.83 24.95
N ALA A 150 33.43 -29.81 26.29
CA ALA A 150 34.36 -30.60 27.11
C ALA A 150 34.18 -32.11 26.93
N LEU A 151 33.00 -32.57 26.54
CA LEU A 151 32.73 -33.99 26.25
C LEU A 151 33.29 -34.45 24.89
N LYS A 152 33.46 -33.53 23.93
CA LYS A 152 33.80 -33.87 22.54
C LYS A 152 35.22 -33.47 22.14
N LEU A 153 35.78 -32.47 22.80
CA LEU A 153 37.12 -31.95 22.51
C LEU A 153 38.09 -32.31 23.64
N PRO A 154 39.40 -32.44 23.34
CA PRO A 154 40.42 -32.53 24.38
C PRO A 154 40.38 -31.29 25.29
N PRO A 155 40.94 -31.34 26.50
CA PRO A 155 40.97 -30.19 27.41
C PRO A 155 41.53 -28.93 26.72
N LEU A 156 40.68 -27.91 26.58
CA LEU A 156 41.02 -26.62 26.00
C LEU A 156 41.03 -25.53 27.08
N HIS A 157 41.79 -24.47 26.83
CA HIS A 157 41.77 -23.30 27.71
C HIS A 157 40.44 -22.54 27.57
N ASN A 158 39.95 -21.94 28.66
CA ASN A 158 38.66 -21.23 28.69
C ASN A 158 38.54 -20.13 27.62
N HIS A 159 39.66 -19.45 27.33
CA HIS A 159 39.72 -18.45 26.26
C HIS A 159 39.48 -19.06 24.87
N THR A 160 40.08 -20.22 24.58
CA THR A 160 39.89 -20.94 23.31
C THR A 160 38.46 -21.43 23.15
N ILE A 161 37.85 -21.93 24.23
CA ILE A 161 36.45 -22.36 24.22
C ILE A 161 35.53 -21.17 23.92
N THR A 162 35.77 -20.04 24.57
CA THR A 162 34.96 -18.82 24.35
C THR A 162 35.11 -18.31 22.90
N ARG A 163 36.33 -18.34 22.35
CA ARG A 163 36.56 -18.02 20.93
C ARG A 163 35.92 -19.04 19.98
N LEU A 164 35.89 -20.32 20.32
CA LEU A 164 35.22 -21.35 19.53
C LEU A 164 33.70 -21.16 19.49
N ILE A 165 33.09 -20.82 20.63
CA ILE A 165 31.66 -20.48 20.69
C ILE A 165 31.40 -19.23 19.85
N GLY A 166 32.20 -18.18 20.00
CA GLY A 166 32.09 -16.96 19.19
C GLY A 166 32.23 -17.24 17.69
N PHE A 167 33.16 -18.10 17.30
CA PHE A 167 33.35 -18.53 15.91
C PHE A 167 32.14 -19.30 15.37
N ALA A 168 31.58 -20.22 16.15
CA ALA A 168 30.38 -20.95 15.77
C ALA A 168 29.17 -20.01 15.62
N VAL A 169 28.98 -19.06 16.54
CA VAL A 169 27.84 -18.15 16.47
C VAL A 169 27.99 -17.11 15.34
N ALA A 170 29.20 -16.62 15.09
CA ALA A 170 29.49 -15.80 13.91
C ALA A 170 29.17 -16.57 12.61
N GLY A 171 29.52 -17.85 12.54
CA GLY A 171 29.19 -18.74 11.42
C GLY A 171 27.68 -19.01 11.24
N ALA A 172 26.87 -18.79 12.27
CA ALA A 172 25.40 -18.89 12.19
C ALA A 172 24.74 -17.65 11.57
N GLY A 173 25.51 -16.58 11.30
CA GLY A 173 25.01 -15.35 10.67
C GLY A 173 24.49 -14.30 11.65
N PHE A 174 24.83 -14.39 12.95
CA PHE A 174 24.54 -13.32 13.89
C PHE A 174 25.35 -12.06 13.56
N GLY A 175 24.70 -10.90 13.62
CA GLY A 175 25.36 -9.61 13.42
C GLY A 175 26.29 -9.24 14.58
N ASN A 176 27.13 -8.21 14.37
CA ASN A 176 28.09 -7.68 15.35
C ASN A 176 29.26 -8.63 15.70
N PHE A 177 29.56 -9.60 14.84
CA PHE A 177 30.76 -10.44 14.95
C PHE A 177 31.89 -10.01 14.00
N ASP A 178 31.69 -8.95 13.22
CA ASP A 178 32.68 -8.49 12.23
C ASP A 178 34.02 -8.13 12.89
N ASP A 179 33.98 -7.36 13.98
CA ASP A 179 35.19 -7.01 14.75
C ASP A 179 35.84 -8.23 15.40
N PHE A 180 35.03 -9.19 15.86
CA PHE A 180 35.53 -10.44 16.41
C PHE A 180 36.28 -11.25 15.35
N ILE A 181 35.69 -11.40 14.16
CA ILE A 181 36.31 -12.13 13.04
C ILE A 181 37.54 -11.39 12.52
N ALA A 182 37.50 -10.06 12.41
CA ALA A 182 38.64 -9.24 11.98
C ALA A 182 39.84 -9.33 12.95
N ASN A 183 39.60 -9.58 14.23
CA ASN A 183 40.64 -9.73 15.25
C ASN A 183 41.19 -11.17 15.38
N LEU A 184 40.73 -12.11 14.54
CA LEU A 184 41.31 -13.45 14.48
C LEU A 184 42.44 -13.47 13.44
N THR A 185 43.58 -14.05 13.81
CA THR A 185 44.61 -14.35 12.81
C THR A 185 44.20 -15.53 11.94
N GLU A 186 44.77 -15.64 10.75
CA GLU A 186 44.48 -16.74 9.81
C GLU A 186 44.73 -18.12 10.44
N SER A 187 45.82 -18.26 11.20
CA SER A 187 46.16 -19.50 11.92
C SER A 187 45.17 -19.81 13.04
N GLU A 188 44.64 -18.79 13.71
CA GLU A 188 43.59 -18.97 14.71
C GLU A 188 42.27 -19.39 14.08
N GLN A 189 41.90 -18.78 12.96
CA GLN A 189 40.69 -19.14 12.22
C GLN A 189 40.73 -20.58 11.74
N GLN A 190 41.86 -21.03 11.18
CA GLN A 190 42.05 -22.42 10.76
C GLN A 190 41.94 -23.39 11.95
N ARG A 191 42.57 -23.05 13.08
CA ARG A 191 42.52 -23.87 14.30
C ARG A 191 41.10 -23.96 14.88
N LEU A 192 40.36 -22.85 14.92
CA LEU A 192 38.97 -22.82 15.36
C LEU A 192 38.07 -23.62 14.41
N GLY A 193 38.33 -23.58 13.09
CA GLY A 193 37.64 -24.42 12.11
C GLY A 193 37.80 -25.92 12.39
N ILE A 194 39.01 -26.37 12.72
CA ILE A 194 39.26 -27.78 13.07
C ILE A 194 38.51 -28.16 14.36
N TYR A 195 38.54 -27.30 15.38
CA TYR A 195 37.80 -27.56 16.62
C TYR A 195 36.29 -27.54 16.40
N PHE A 196 35.79 -26.66 15.54
CA PHE A 196 34.39 -26.57 15.18
C PHE A 196 33.92 -27.84 14.48
N GLU A 197 34.65 -28.33 13.48
CA GLU A 197 34.29 -29.57 12.78
C GLU A 197 34.27 -30.78 13.73
N ARG A 198 35.22 -30.85 14.67
CA ARG A 198 35.22 -31.89 15.71
C ARG A 198 34.06 -31.75 16.70
N TRP A 199 33.72 -30.53 17.09
CA TRP A 199 32.62 -30.26 18.00
C TRP A 199 31.25 -30.54 17.36
N LYS A 200 31.09 -30.17 16.09
CA LYS A 200 29.94 -30.52 15.25
C LYS A 200 29.81 -32.03 15.08
N GLY A 201 30.94 -32.72 14.89
CA GLY A 201 30.97 -34.16 14.65
C GLY A 201 30.24 -34.51 13.35
N HIS A 202 29.36 -35.51 13.42
CA HIS A 202 28.62 -36.03 12.26
C HIS A 202 27.37 -35.21 11.87
N LEU A 203 27.01 -34.19 12.66
CA LEU A 203 25.84 -33.36 12.36
C LEU A 203 26.06 -32.55 11.08
N SER A 204 24.97 -32.35 10.32
CA SER A 204 24.96 -31.33 9.29
C SER A 204 25.10 -29.94 9.93
N LEU A 205 25.52 -28.94 9.15
CA LEU A 205 25.66 -27.58 9.67
C LEU A 205 24.32 -27.03 10.20
N ALA A 206 23.21 -27.32 9.51
CA ALA A 206 21.88 -26.91 9.92
C ALA A 206 21.47 -27.60 11.23
N ASP A 207 21.61 -28.92 11.32
CA ASP A 207 21.23 -29.69 12.52
C ASP A 207 22.09 -29.29 13.73
N PHE A 208 23.36 -28.95 13.51
CA PHE A 208 24.22 -28.43 14.55
C PHE A 208 23.67 -27.13 15.13
N TYR A 209 23.26 -26.18 14.28
CA TYR A 209 22.71 -24.91 14.77
C TYR A 209 21.34 -25.07 15.40
N VAL A 210 20.48 -25.96 14.87
CA VAL A 210 19.23 -26.34 15.53
C VAL A 210 19.52 -26.87 16.93
N LYS A 211 20.45 -27.82 17.07
CA LYS A 211 20.88 -28.33 18.39
C LYS A 211 21.44 -27.20 19.26
N LEU A 212 22.30 -26.35 18.71
CA LEU A 212 22.99 -25.30 19.46
C LEU A 212 21.99 -24.31 20.08
N PHE A 213 21.02 -23.86 19.29
CA PHE A 213 20.07 -22.81 19.72
C PHE A 213 18.80 -23.36 20.38
N GLU A 214 18.34 -24.56 20.03
CA GLU A 214 17.14 -25.13 20.68
C GLU A 214 17.49 -25.84 21.99
N GLN A 215 18.60 -26.59 22.03
CA GLN A 215 18.96 -27.35 23.23
C GLN A 215 19.71 -26.50 24.26
N PHE A 216 20.56 -25.59 23.80
CA PHE A 216 21.36 -24.74 24.68
C PHE A 216 20.92 -23.28 24.68
N GLY A 217 19.87 -22.92 23.94
CA GLY A 217 19.28 -21.58 24.01
C GLY A 217 18.53 -21.35 25.31
N TYR A 218 18.28 -20.08 25.64
CA TYR A 218 17.37 -19.73 26.73
C TYR A 218 15.93 -20.08 26.38
N ASN A 219 15.23 -20.63 27.36
CA ASN A 219 13.80 -20.86 27.26
C ASN A 219 13.02 -19.63 27.70
N CYS A 220 11.72 -19.60 27.37
CA CYS A 220 10.82 -18.56 27.86
C CYS A 220 10.84 -18.44 29.39
N ASN A 221 11.04 -19.54 30.12
CA ASN A 221 11.13 -19.52 31.58
C ASN A 221 12.40 -18.82 32.10
N ASP A 222 13.45 -18.73 31.28
CA ASP A 222 14.73 -18.12 31.66
C ASP A 222 14.73 -16.60 31.42
N VAL A 223 13.92 -16.13 30.46
CA VAL A 223 13.90 -14.73 30.00
C VAL A 223 12.62 -14.00 30.44
N CYS A 224 11.47 -14.66 30.36
CA CYS A 224 10.20 -14.08 30.76
C CYS A 224 10.05 -14.25 32.28
N LEU A 225 10.17 -13.14 33.00
CA LEU A 225 9.83 -13.10 34.43
C LEU A 225 8.42 -13.68 34.61
N LYS A 226 8.30 -14.67 35.51
CA LYS A 226 6.99 -15.12 36.00
C LYS A 226 6.33 -13.94 36.71
N SER A 227 5.47 -13.21 36.00
CA SER A 227 4.56 -12.23 36.60
C SER A 227 3.40 -12.93 37.28
#